data_AF-A0A1B6LDS2-F1
#
_entry.id   AF-A0A1B6LDS2-F1
#
_cell.length_a   1.000
_cell.length_b   1.000
_cell.length_c   1.000
_cell.angle_alpha   90.00
_cell.angle_beta   90.00
_cell.angle_gamma   90.00
#
_symmetry.space_group_name_H-M   'P 1'
#
loop_
_entity.id
_entity.type
_entity.pdbx_description
1 polymer ?
#
loop_
_entity_poly.entity_id
_entity_poly.type
_entity_poly.pdbx_seq_one_letter_code
_entity_poly.pdbx_strand_id
1 'polypeptide(L)'
;VLDLHWTDGIYGGPGQGDCYDKSAKCQKPMPDKENAPKFWKSVASLFKNDEGIIFDLFNEPFPDMVINDKSAAWKCWRDGGSACFGFQFEVAGMSDLLNAVRSTGAKNKVMIGGLTWANDLSRWQEFLPSDPANNIAASWHSYNFNACNNKNCWESQIAPIATKYPVIVGEIGEHGCTHSYIDGLMDWLDTKNISYLGWTWNTWDCSSGPSLITDYSGTPTQFGKGLYDRLCVSDDSTQTPPSGSYNGDVSSGGGSTSAGTPSSGSISTPSPGKKPDKRQLRGVNRSGSEYSCVKNLGIFEGPVDDNAIKSMKKWNINAVRVPLNEDCWLGINGHTAAFIGTNYQNAVINYVNLLRQNDLTVVLDLHWTDGIYGGPGQGDCYDKSAKCQKPMPDKENAPKFWKSVASLFKNDEGIIFDLFNEPFPDMVINDKSAAWKCWRDGGSACFGFQFEVAGMSDLLNAVRSTGAKNKVMIGGLTWANDLSRWQEFLPSDPANNIAASWHSYNFNACNNKNCWESQIAPIATKYPVIVGEIGEHGCTHSYIDGLMDWLDTKNISYLGWTWNTWDCSSGPSLITDYSGTPTQFGKGLYDRLCVSDDSTQTPPSGSYNGDVSSGGGSTS
;
A
#
# COMPACT_ATOMS: atom_id res chain seq x y z
N VAL A 1 3.80 -9.21 -12.88
CA VAL A 1 3.13 -10.08 -13.88
C VAL A 1 2.53 -11.26 -13.13
N LEU A 2 1.37 -11.74 -13.54
CA LEU A 2 0.82 -13.04 -13.10
C LEU A 2 0.95 -14.00 -14.28
N ASP A 3 1.48 -15.20 -14.03
CA ASP A 3 1.82 -16.19 -15.03
C ASP A 3 1.13 -17.55 -14.72
N LEU A 4 0.82 -18.32 -15.77
CA LEU A 4 0.38 -19.70 -15.67
C LEU A 4 1.55 -20.64 -16.01
N HIS A 5 2.35 -20.96 -14.99
CA HIS A 5 3.56 -21.75 -15.15
C HIS A 5 3.32 -23.21 -15.56
N TRP A 6 2.48 -23.93 -14.79
CA TRP A 6 2.22 -25.37 -14.96
C TRP A 6 0.72 -25.67 -15.03
N THR A 7 0.32 -26.68 -15.81
CA THR A 7 -1.09 -27.11 -15.96
C THR A 7 -1.26 -28.62 -15.85
N ASP A 8 -2.52 -29.03 -15.74
CA ASP A 8 -2.95 -30.41 -15.87
C ASP A 8 -2.70 -30.96 -17.29
N GLY A 9 -2.95 -32.26 -17.49
CA GLY A 9 -2.69 -33.00 -18.73
C GLY A 9 -1.61 -34.07 -18.56
N ILE A 10 -1.35 -34.87 -19.59
CA ILE A 10 -0.29 -35.90 -19.59
C ILE A 10 0.72 -35.58 -20.68
N TYR A 11 2.02 -35.64 -20.38
CA TYR A 11 3.07 -35.48 -21.39
C TYR A 11 4.31 -36.34 -21.08
N GLY A 12 4.46 -37.46 -21.81
CA GLY A 12 5.68 -38.26 -21.88
C GLY A 12 6.38 -38.11 -23.23
N GLY A 13 6.65 -36.86 -23.63
CA GLY A 13 7.33 -36.54 -24.89
C GLY A 13 8.69 -35.85 -24.68
N PRO A 14 9.45 -35.58 -25.75
CA PRO A 14 10.80 -35.03 -25.66
C PRO A 14 10.82 -33.59 -25.13
N GLY A 15 11.93 -33.20 -24.49
CA GLY A 15 12.14 -31.85 -23.94
C GLY A 15 11.96 -31.76 -22.43
N GLN A 16 11.18 -32.66 -21.82
CA GLN A 16 11.03 -32.76 -20.37
C GLN A 16 10.84 -34.22 -19.95
N GLY A 17 11.34 -34.61 -18.78
CA GLY A 17 11.31 -36.02 -18.36
C GLY A 17 9.91 -36.49 -17.98
N ASP A 18 9.42 -37.54 -18.66
CA ASP A 18 8.34 -38.47 -18.28
C ASP A 18 7.23 -37.90 -17.35
N CYS A 19 6.58 -36.82 -17.76
CA CYS A 19 5.49 -36.24 -16.96
C CYS A 19 4.15 -36.95 -17.22
N TYR A 20 4.05 -38.16 -16.68
CA TYR A 20 2.84 -38.99 -16.74
C TYR A 20 1.75 -38.60 -15.71
N ASP A 21 2.01 -37.62 -14.84
CA ASP A 21 1.03 -37.15 -13.87
C ASP A 21 0.03 -36.18 -14.51
N LYS A 22 -1.26 -36.48 -14.35
CA LYS A 22 -2.37 -35.65 -14.85
C LYS A 22 -2.44 -34.25 -14.24
N SER A 23 -1.83 -34.06 -13.07
CA SER A 23 -1.87 -32.81 -12.32
C SER A 23 -0.71 -31.86 -12.67
N ALA A 24 -0.88 -30.57 -12.38
CA ALA A 24 0.14 -29.52 -12.52
C ALA A 24 1.36 -29.68 -11.57
N LYS A 25 2.16 -30.75 -11.75
CA LYS A 25 3.44 -31.02 -11.05
C LYS A 25 4.68 -30.86 -11.95
N CYS A 26 4.45 -30.45 -13.19
CA CYS A 26 5.44 -30.21 -14.23
C CYS A 26 4.83 -29.23 -15.23
N GLN A 27 5.71 -28.59 -16.00
CA GLN A 27 5.33 -27.82 -17.17
C GLN A 27 4.73 -28.76 -18.25
N LYS A 28 3.96 -28.22 -19.17
CA LYS A 28 3.39 -28.94 -20.32
C LYS A 28 3.72 -28.15 -21.59
N PRO A 29 3.74 -28.77 -22.79
CA PRO A 29 4.05 -28.03 -24.02
C PRO A 29 3.03 -26.93 -24.35
N MET A 30 1.80 -27.09 -23.85
CA MET A 30 0.68 -26.17 -23.96
C MET A 30 -0.26 -26.34 -22.75
N PRO A 31 -1.06 -25.32 -22.40
CA PRO A 31 -2.06 -25.39 -21.33
C PRO A 31 -3.26 -26.27 -21.69
N ASP A 32 -3.95 -26.81 -20.69
CA ASP A 32 -5.09 -27.70 -20.88
C ASP A 32 -6.42 -26.94 -21.09
N LYS A 33 -7.32 -27.48 -21.93
CA LYS A 33 -8.60 -26.85 -22.29
C LYS A 33 -9.60 -26.83 -21.14
N GLU A 34 -9.52 -27.75 -20.19
CA GLU A 34 -10.53 -27.87 -19.14
C GLU A 34 -10.30 -26.84 -18.03
N ASN A 35 -9.06 -26.69 -17.58
CA ASN A 35 -8.72 -25.98 -16.36
C ASN A 35 -7.96 -24.66 -16.61
N ALA A 36 -7.08 -24.54 -17.61
CA ALA A 36 -6.42 -23.25 -17.88
C ALA A 36 -7.40 -22.09 -18.22
N PRO A 37 -8.48 -22.29 -19.02
CA PRO A 37 -9.50 -21.24 -19.20
C PRO A 37 -10.33 -20.97 -17.94
N LYS A 38 -10.47 -21.93 -17.01
CA LYS A 38 -11.11 -21.70 -15.70
C LYS A 38 -10.18 -20.88 -14.78
N PHE A 39 -8.89 -21.22 -14.75
CA PHE A 39 -7.83 -20.47 -14.06
C PHE A 39 -7.83 -19.02 -14.54
N TRP A 40 -7.76 -18.78 -15.85
CA TRP A 40 -7.73 -17.41 -16.39
C TRP A 40 -9.02 -16.64 -16.18
N LYS A 41 -10.19 -17.30 -16.19
CA LYS A 41 -11.44 -16.65 -15.74
C LYS A 41 -11.42 -16.30 -14.26
N SER A 42 -10.83 -17.14 -13.40
CA SER A 42 -10.69 -16.87 -11.97
C SER A 42 -9.74 -15.70 -11.71
N VAL A 43 -8.49 -15.80 -12.19
CA VAL A 43 -7.44 -14.78 -12.05
C VAL A 43 -7.89 -13.45 -12.66
N ALA A 44 -8.40 -13.44 -13.89
CA ALA A 44 -8.91 -12.19 -14.47
C ALA A 44 -10.12 -11.65 -13.71
N SER A 45 -11.04 -12.47 -13.19
CA SER A 45 -12.17 -11.95 -12.39
C SER A 45 -11.73 -11.25 -11.10
N LEU A 46 -10.59 -11.63 -10.53
CA LEU A 46 -9.98 -10.98 -9.37
C LEU A 46 -9.25 -9.68 -9.75
N PHE A 47 -8.45 -9.69 -10.82
CA PHE A 47 -7.49 -8.62 -11.15
C PHE A 47 -7.87 -7.73 -12.34
N LYS A 48 -9.05 -7.92 -12.96
CA LYS A 48 -9.51 -7.21 -14.16
C LYS A 48 -9.58 -5.68 -14.08
N ASN A 49 -9.60 -5.15 -12.85
CA ASN A 49 -9.75 -3.72 -12.55
C ASN A 49 -8.43 -3.09 -12.08
N ASP A 50 -7.34 -3.87 -11.96
CA ASP A 50 -6.01 -3.39 -11.59
C ASP A 50 -5.15 -3.25 -12.85
N GLU A 51 -4.95 -2.02 -13.31
CA GLU A 51 -4.18 -1.74 -14.53
C GLU A 51 -2.67 -2.00 -14.37
N GLY A 52 -2.17 -2.15 -13.14
CA GLY A 52 -0.81 -2.61 -12.84
C GLY A 52 -0.62 -4.12 -13.03
N ILE A 53 -1.70 -4.90 -13.09
CA ILE A 53 -1.62 -6.34 -13.33
C ILE A 53 -1.53 -6.63 -14.83
N ILE A 54 -0.41 -7.22 -15.21
CA ILE A 54 -0.16 -7.86 -16.52
C ILE A 54 -0.35 -9.36 -16.36
N PHE A 55 -1.14 -9.98 -17.25
CA PHE A 55 -1.32 -11.43 -17.33
C PHE A 55 -0.42 -12.00 -18.43
N ASP A 56 0.54 -12.88 -18.13
CA ASP A 56 1.18 -13.71 -19.15
C ASP A 56 0.44 -15.05 -19.25
N LEU A 57 -0.10 -15.38 -20.43
CA LEU A 57 -1.13 -16.42 -20.54
C LEU A 57 -0.62 -17.84 -20.26
N PHE A 58 0.66 -18.11 -20.51
CA PHE A 58 1.30 -19.41 -20.24
C PHE A 58 2.82 -19.29 -20.35
N ASN A 59 3.56 -19.73 -19.34
CA ASN A 59 5.02 -19.69 -19.35
C ASN A 59 5.58 -20.61 -20.44
N GLU A 60 6.53 -20.10 -21.22
CA GLU A 60 7.35 -20.89 -22.13
C GLU A 60 6.55 -21.94 -22.97
N PRO A 61 5.67 -21.55 -23.92
CA PRO A 61 4.99 -22.55 -24.75
C PRO A 61 5.98 -23.29 -25.66
N PHE A 62 5.85 -24.62 -25.76
CA PHE A 62 6.69 -25.48 -26.61
C PHE A 62 5.92 -26.55 -27.44
N PRO A 63 4.77 -26.23 -28.09
CA PRO A 63 4.05 -27.20 -28.93
C PRO A 63 4.87 -27.72 -30.12
N ASP A 64 5.94 -27.05 -30.50
CA ASP A 64 6.92 -27.47 -31.50
C ASP A 64 7.68 -28.76 -31.11
N MET A 65 7.70 -29.15 -29.83
CA MET A 65 8.16 -30.48 -29.38
C MET A 65 7.13 -31.61 -29.57
N VAL A 66 5.92 -31.28 -30.03
CA VAL A 66 4.83 -32.21 -30.33
C VAL A 66 4.47 -32.16 -31.83
N ILE A 67 4.60 -30.99 -32.44
CA ILE A 67 4.16 -30.67 -33.80
C ILE A 67 5.35 -30.11 -34.59
N ASN A 68 6.04 -31.00 -35.31
CA ASN A 68 7.24 -30.65 -36.09
C ASN A 68 6.99 -29.66 -37.24
N ASP A 69 5.74 -29.50 -37.72
CA ASP A 69 5.42 -28.46 -38.70
C ASP A 69 5.19 -27.13 -37.99
N LYS A 70 6.10 -26.16 -38.23
CA LYS A 70 6.06 -24.84 -37.58
C LYS A 70 4.78 -24.06 -37.86
N SER A 71 4.07 -24.29 -38.97
CA SER A 71 2.78 -23.61 -39.22
C SER A 71 1.66 -24.21 -38.37
N ALA A 72 1.64 -25.54 -38.22
CA ALA A 72 0.72 -26.24 -37.34
C ALA A 72 1.02 -26.00 -35.86
N ALA A 73 2.29 -25.87 -35.46
CA ALA A 73 2.66 -25.50 -34.08
C ALA A 73 2.15 -24.10 -33.70
N TRP A 74 2.40 -23.09 -34.54
CA TRP A 74 1.83 -21.74 -34.36
C TRP A 74 0.29 -21.73 -34.42
N LYS A 75 -0.32 -22.61 -35.23
CA LYS A 75 -1.78 -22.76 -35.25
C LYS A 75 -2.32 -23.40 -33.97
N CYS A 76 -1.67 -24.44 -33.45
CA CYS A 76 -1.99 -25.06 -32.16
C CYS A 76 -1.89 -24.04 -31.03
N TRP A 77 -0.77 -23.30 -30.98
CA TRP A 77 -0.54 -22.19 -30.06
C TRP A 77 -1.70 -21.19 -30.06
N ARG A 78 -2.20 -20.78 -31.24
CA ARG A 78 -3.31 -19.81 -31.34
C ARG A 78 -4.68 -20.41 -31.02
N ASP A 79 -5.03 -21.52 -31.67
CA ASP A 79 -6.41 -22.03 -31.80
C ASP A 79 -6.76 -23.11 -30.75
N GLY A 80 -5.75 -23.82 -30.22
CA GLY A 80 -5.96 -24.97 -29.34
C GLY A 80 -6.70 -26.13 -30.01
N GLY A 81 -7.28 -27.00 -29.19
CA GLY A 81 -8.22 -28.07 -29.59
C GLY A 81 -7.71 -28.90 -30.78
N SER A 82 -8.49 -28.95 -31.85
CA SER A 82 -8.20 -29.76 -33.06
C SER A 82 -7.02 -29.26 -33.91
N ALA A 83 -6.43 -28.09 -33.62
CA ALA A 83 -5.15 -27.70 -34.21
C ALA A 83 -3.96 -28.40 -33.54
N CYS A 84 -4.11 -28.88 -32.30
CA CYS A 84 -3.07 -29.49 -31.49
C CYS A 84 -3.03 -31.02 -31.63
N PHE A 85 -2.75 -31.52 -32.83
CA PHE A 85 -2.58 -32.97 -33.03
C PHE A 85 -1.33 -33.50 -32.30
N GLY A 86 -1.37 -34.77 -31.88
CA GLY A 86 -0.27 -35.42 -31.13
C GLY A 86 -0.31 -35.22 -29.61
N PHE A 87 -1.11 -34.27 -29.11
CA PHE A 87 -1.31 -34.08 -27.67
C PHE A 87 -2.17 -35.20 -27.04
N GLN A 88 -1.90 -35.52 -25.77
CA GLN A 88 -2.62 -36.56 -25.00
C GLN A 88 -3.76 -36.00 -24.13
N PHE A 89 -4.03 -34.69 -24.24
CA PHE A 89 -5.08 -33.95 -23.57
C PHE A 89 -5.62 -32.87 -24.53
N GLU A 90 -6.84 -32.37 -24.31
CA GLU A 90 -7.35 -31.25 -25.10
C GLU A 90 -6.64 -29.96 -24.69
N VAL A 91 -6.15 -29.20 -25.67
CA VAL A 91 -5.30 -28.02 -25.46
C VAL A 91 -6.11 -26.72 -25.51
N ALA A 92 -5.84 -25.80 -24.58
CA ALA A 92 -6.22 -24.39 -24.70
C ALA A 92 -5.21 -23.65 -25.59
N GLY A 93 -5.69 -22.93 -26.60
CA GLY A 93 -4.86 -21.99 -27.35
C GLY A 93 -4.77 -20.63 -26.63
N MET A 94 -3.82 -19.78 -27.02
CA MET A 94 -3.75 -18.40 -26.52
C MET A 94 -5.03 -17.60 -26.80
N SER A 95 -5.79 -17.96 -27.84
CA SER A 95 -7.13 -17.40 -28.05
C SER A 95 -8.13 -17.84 -26.99
N ASP A 96 -8.08 -19.09 -26.48
CA ASP A 96 -8.94 -19.53 -25.38
C ASP A 96 -8.61 -18.76 -24.09
N LEU A 97 -7.33 -18.53 -23.83
CA LEU A 97 -6.86 -17.88 -22.60
C LEU A 97 -7.08 -16.36 -22.65
N LEU A 98 -6.83 -15.71 -23.79
CA LEU A 98 -7.23 -14.32 -24.00
C LEU A 98 -8.76 -14.17 -23.93
N ASN A 99 -9.54 -15.06 -24.56
CA ASN A 99 -11.00 -15.02 -24.44
C ASN A 99 -11.47 -15.30 -23.00
N ALA A 100 -10.79 -16.16 -22.24
CA ALA A 100 -11.05 -16.37 -20.82
C ALA A 100 -10.85 -15.06 -20.04
N VAL A 101 -9.70 -14.40 -20.20
CA VAL A 101 -9.41 -13.08 -19.61
C VAL A 101 -10.46 -12.04 -20.02
N ARG A 102 -10.64 -11.79 -21.33
CA ARG A 102 -11.56 -10.76 -21.85
C ARG A 102 -13.03 -11.04 -21.55
N SER A 103 -13.45 -12.30 -21.42
CA SER A 103 -14.84 -12.65 -21.02
C SER A 103 -15.22 -12.17 -19.61
N THR A 104 -14.25 -11.83 -18.76
CA THR A 104 -14.50 -11.24 -17.44
C THR A 104 -14.74 -9.72 -17.50
N GLY A 105 -14.44 -9.08 -18.63
CA GLY A 105 -14.38 -7.62 -18.82
C GLY A 105 -12.97 -7.03 -18.68
N ALA A 106 -11.93 -7.84 -18.39
CA ALA A 106 -10.55 -7.40 -18.19
C ALA A 106 -9.97 -6.62 -19.37
N LYS A 107 -9.49 -5.39 -19.12
CA LYS A 107 -8.76 -4.55 -20.09
C LYS A 107 -7.25 -4.56 -19.89
N ASN A 108 -6.76 -5.29 -18.89
CA ASN A 108 -5.35 -5.47 -18.53
C ASN A 108 -4.45 -5.71 -19.74
N LYS A 109 -3.17 -5.33 -19.59
CA LYS A 109 -2.15 -5.76 -20.54
C LYS A 109 -2.02 -7.28 -20.47
N VAL A 110 -2.06 -7.94 -21.62
CA VAL A 110 -1.88 -9.39 -21.72
C VAL A 110 -0.57 -9.66 -22.44
N MET A 111 0.39 -10.24 -21.72
CA MET A 111 1.59 -10.84 -22.29
C MET A 111 1.21 -12.19 -22.93
N ILE A 112 1.77 -12.46 -24.11
CA ILE A 112 1.60 -13.75 -24.80
C ILE A 112 2.95 -14.22 -25.33
N GLY A 113 3.51 -15.26 -24.73
CA GLY A 113 4.75 -15.92 -25.16
C GLY A 113 4.66 -16.60 -26.53
N GLY A 114 5.80 -16.81 -27.19
CA GLY A 114 5.93 -17.46 -28.49
C GLY A 114 5.94 -18.99 -28.47
N LEU A 115 6.75 -19.58 -29.36
CA LEU A 115 7.08 -21.02 -29.35
C LEU A 115 8.49 -21.26 -28.77
N THR A 116 8.91 -22.53 -28.70
CA THR A 116 10.27 -22.92 -28.31
C THR A 116 10.66 -22.33 -26.95
N TRP A 117 9.87 -22.66 -25.92
CA TRP A 117 9.99 -22.07 -24.58
C TRP A 117 9.97 -20.54 -24.63
N ALA A 118 8.97 -20.00 -25.32
CA ALA A 118 8.79 -18.56 -25.59
C ALA A 118 10.01 -17.82 -26.19
N ASN A 119 11.01 -18.51 -26.75
CA ASN A 119 12.16 -17.86 -27.40
C ASN A 119 11.93 -17.53 -28.89
N ASP A 120 11.00 -18.21 -29.56
CA ASP A 120 10.63 -17.96 -30.96
C ASP A 120 9.40 -17.05 -31.07
N LEU A 121 9.60 -15.80 -31.51
CA LEU A 121 8.53 -14.87 -31.88
C LEU A 121 8.35 -14.68 -33.39
N SER A 122 9.06 -15.43 -34.24
CA SER A 122 9.17 -15.17 -35.69
C SER A 122 7.85 -15.13 -36.48
N ARG A 123 6.74 -15.65 -35.94
CA ARG A 123 5.39 -15.57 -36.54
C ARG A 123 4.32 -15.03 -35.60
N TRP A 124 4.72 -14.45 -34.46
CA TRP A 124 3.79 -13.96 -33.43
C TRP A 124 2.76 -12.96 -33.97
N GLN A 125 3.17 -12.04 -34.86
CA GLN A 125 2.26 -11.07 -35.51
C GLN A 125 1.30 -11.69 -36.54
N GLU A 126 1.62 -12.87 -37.10
CA GLU A 126 0.76 -13.58 -38.06
C GLU A 126 -0.34 -14.38 -37.33
N PHE A 127 -0.03 -14.86 -36.12
CA PHE A 127 -0.93 -15.68 -35.32
C PHE A 127 -1.56 -14.94 -34.12
N LEU A 128 -1.27 -13.65 -33.93
CA LEU A 128 -1.77 -12.85 -32.82
C LEU A 128 -3.29 -13.01 -32.61
N PRO A 129 -3.75 -13.48 -31.42
CA PRO A 129 -5.17 -13.53 -31.12
C PRO A 129 -5.83 -12.15 -31.17
N SER A 130 -7.08 -12.08 -31.65
CA SER A 130 -7.83 -10.83 -31.75
C SER A 130 -8.23 -10.31 -30.37
N ASP A 131 -7.71 -9.14 -29.98
CA ASP A 131 -8.01 -8.52 -28.68
C ASP A 131 -9.06 -7.40 -28.80
N PRO A 132 -10.29 -7.57 -28.27
CA PRO A 132 -11.28 -6.49 -28.22
C PRO A 132 -10.87 -5.30 -27.31
N ALA A 133 -9.84 -5.46 -26.46
CA ALA A 133 -9.26 -4.38 -25.67
C ALA A 133 -8.01 -3.73 -26.31
N ASN A 134 -7.48 -4.29 -27.40
CA ASN A 134 -6.25 -3.85 -28.09
C ASN A 134 -5.06 -3.56 -27.15
N ASN A 135 -4.85 -4.43 -26.14
CA ASN A 135 -3.83 -4.27 -25.09
C ASN A 135 -3.05 -5.57 -24.88
N ILE A 136 -2.44 -6.09 -25.95
CA ILE A 136 -1.48 -7.21 -25.91
C ILE A 136 -0.05 -6.66 -25.87
N ALA A 137 0.84 -7.36 -25.17
CA ALA A 137 2.29 -7.32 -25.32
C ALA A 137 2.82 -8.70 -25.76
N ALA A 138 3.92 -8.75 -26.49
CA ALA A 138 4.63 -10.00 -26.74
C ALA A 138 5.48 -10.37 -25.52
N SER A 139 5.39 -11.62 -25.05
CA SER A 139 6.33 -12.15 -24.06
C SER A 139 7.47 -12.89 -24.75
N TRP A 140 8.69 -12.77 -24.24
CA TRP A 140 9.87 -13.43 -24.78
C TRP A 140 10.77 -13.94 -23.66
N HIS A 141 11.37 -15.12 -23.81
CA HIS A 141 12.28 -15.70 -22.82
C HIS A 141 13.68 -15.83 -23.43
N SER A 142 14.70 -15.40 -22.70
CA SER A 142 16.00 -15.11 -23.30
C SER A 142 17.17 -15.53 -22.41
N TYR A 143 17.74 -16.69 -22.75
CA TYR A 143 18.88 -17.29 -22.05
C TYR A 143 20.08 -17.50 -22.98
N ASN A 144 21.29 -17.58 -22.40
CA ASN A 144 22.53 -17.76 -23.19
C ASN A 144 22.57 -19.07 -24.00
N PHE A 145 21.82 -20.09 -23.61
CA PHE A 145 21.67 -21.37 -24.30
C PHE A 145 20.56 -21.40 -25.39
N ASN A 146 19.76 -20.34 -25.53
CA ASN A 146 18.63 -20.31 -26.46
C ASN A 146 19.06 -20.13 -27.93
N ALA A 147 18.18 -20.46 -28.87
CA ALA A 147 18.43 -20.24 -30.31
C ALA A 147 18.50 -18.75 -30.69
N CYS A 148 17.70 -17.90 -30.04
CA CYS A 148 17.68 -16.45 -30.22
C CYS A 148 18.53 -15.72 -29.16
N ASN A 149 19.79 -16.13 -28.99
CA ASN A 149 20.73 -15.63 -27.97
C ASN A 149 21.72 -14.55 -28.49
N ASN A 150 21.40 -13.85 -29.58
CA ASN A 150 22.35 -12.91 -30.19
C ASN A 150 21.65 -11.79 -30.98
N LYS A 151 22.35 -10.66 -31.11
CA LYS A 151 21.85 -9.42 -31.74
C LYS A 151 21.31 -9.61 -33.17
N ASN A 152 21.85 -10.55 -33.95
CA ASN A 152 21.33 -10.83 -35.30
C ASN A 152 19.91 -11.41 -35.22
N CYS A 153 19.61 -12.26 -34.24
CA CYS A 153 18.25 -12.74 -34.00
C CYS A 153 17.37 -11.63 -33.39
N TRP A 154 17.88 -10.87 -32.43
CA TRP A 154 17.11 -9.82 -31.74
C TRP A 154 16.64 -8.73 -32.73
N GLU A 155 17.51 -8.26 -33.62
CA GLU A 155 17.17 -7.28 -34.67
C GLU A 155 16.24 -7.84 -35.76
N SER A 156 16.30 -9.15 -36.05
CA SER A 156 15.51 -9.76 -37.14
C SER A 156 14.15 -10.31 -36.71
N GLN A 157 13.98 -10.67 -35.43
CA GLN A 157 12.73 -11.24 -34.91
C GLN A 157 12.03 -10.34 -33.89
N ILE A 158 12.76 -9.74 -32.96
CA ILE A 158 12.18 -9.06 -31.78
C ILE A 158 11.93 -7.57 -32.06
N ALA A 159 12.90 -6.86 -32.65
CA ALA A 159 12.74 -5.43 -33.00
C ALA A 159 11.53 -5.14 -33.92
N PRO A 160 11.20 -5.94 -34.96
CA PRO A 160 10.02 -5.69 -35.79
C PRO A 160 8.70 -5.71 -35.01
N ILE A 161 8.63 -6.50 -33.93
CA ILE A 161 7.44 -6.57 -33.06
C ILE A 161 7.34 -5.32 -32.20
N ALA A 162 8.46 -4.90 -31.60
CA ALA A 162 8.55 -3.69 -30.78
C ALA A 162 8.14 -2.39 -31.52
N THR A 163 8.21 -2.35 -32.87
CA THR A 163 7.69 -1.21 -33.65
C THR A 163 6.17 -1.06 -33.66
N LYS A 164 5.42 -2.06 -33.19
CA LYS A 164 3.95 -2.14 -33.30
C LYS A 164 3.23 -2.58 -32.02
N TYR A 165 3.91 -3.34 -31.17
CA TYR A 165 3.39 -3.87 -29.92
C TYR A 165 4.44 -3.70 -28.83
N PRO A 166 4.05 -3.43 -27.57
CA PRO A 166 4.97 -3.58 -26.45
C PRO A 166 5.55 -5.00 -26.43
N VAL A 167 6.84 -5.11 -26.15
CA VAL A 167 7.51 -6.39 -25.88
C VAL A 167 7.98 -6.35 -24.43
N ILE A 168 7.84 -7.48 -23.74
CA ILE A 168 8.32 -7.68 -22.37
C ILE A 168 9.08 -9.00 -22.35
N VAL A 169 10.31 -9.00 -21.89
CA VAL A 169 11.09 -10.22 -21.71
C VAL A 169 10.71 -10.82 -20.36
N GLY A 170 9.91 -11.89 -20.38
CA GLY A 170 9.35 -12.54 -19.19
C GLY A 170 10.43 -13.15 -18.31
N GLU A 171 11.52 -13.62 -18.92
CA GLU A 171 12.69 -14.16 -18.23
C GLU A 171 14.00 -13.83 -18.96
N ILE A 172 14.98 -13.28 -18.24
CA ILE A 172 16.39 -13.25 -18.64
C ILE A 172 17.26 -14.03 -17.65
N GLY A 173 18.24 -14.79 -18.17
CA GLY A 173 19.17 -15.56 -17.35
C GLY A 173 20.35 -16.15 -18.13
N GLU A 174 21.32 -16.72 -17.42
CA GLU A 174 22.42 -17.49 -18.03
C GLU A 174 22.93 -18.61 -17.10
N HIS A 175 23.45 -19.69 -17.69
CA HIS A 175 24.13 -20.75 -16.94
C HIS A 175 25.53 -20.33 -16.45
N GLY A 176 25.96 -20.88 -15.31
CA GLY A 176 27.31 -20.72 -14.79
C GLY A 176 27.51 -19.61 -13.75
N CYS A 177 26.43 -18.98 -13.28
CA CYS A 177 26.46 -17.85 -12.32
C CYS A 177 27.29 -16.63 -12.79
N THR A 178 27.40 -16.43 -14.10
CA THR A 178 27.90 -15.19 -14.73
C THR A 178 26.76 -14.24 -15.06
N HIS A 179 27.04 -13.02 -15.53
CA HIS A 179 26.03 -12.07 -16.05
C HIS A 179 26.38 -11.49 -17.44
N SER A 180 27.37 -12.08 -18.10
CA SER A 180 27.98 -11.60 -19.35
C SER A 180 27.06 -11.61 -20.57
N TYR A 181 26.05 -12.49 -20.56
CA TYR A 181 25.02 -12.56 -21.59
C TYR A 181 23.89 -11.57 -21.29
N ILE A 182 23.43 -11.52 -20.04
CA ILE A 182 22.34 -10.60 -19.67
C ILE A 182 22.76 -9.12 -19.81
N ASP A 183 24.02 -8.77 -19.56
CA ASP A 183 24.53 -7.39 -19.74
C ASP A 183 24.30 -6.89 -21.18
N GLY A 184 24.80 -7.64 -22.17
CA GLY A 184 24.69 -7.29 -23.59
C GLY A 184 23.28 -7.47 -24.17
N LEU A 185 22.43 -8.25 -23.50
CA LEU A 185 21.00 -8.34 -23.79
C LEU A 185 20.26 -7.10 -23.27
N MET A 186 20.46 -6.70 -22.02
CA MET A 186 19.84 -5.50 -21.42
C MET A 186 20.24 -4.24 -22.20
N ASP A 187 21.52 -4.09 -22.58
CA ASP A 187 21.98 -3.03 -23.50
C ASP A 187 21.16 -2.94 -24.77
N TRP A 188 20.81 -4.10 -25.36
CA TRP A 188 20.03 -4.12 -26.57
C TRP A 188 18.56 -3.77 -26.30
N LEU A 189 17.97 -4.33 -25.24
CA LEU A 189 16.56 -4.11 -24.86
C LEU A 189 16.28 -2.64 -24.52
N ASP A 190 17.18 -1.99 -23.78
CA ASP A 190 17.13 -0.57 -23.45
C ASP A 190 17.09 0.28 -24.75
N THR A 191 17.93 -0.01 -25.75
CA THR A 191 17.91 0.70 -27.05
C THR A 191 16.64 0.50 -27.89
N LYS A 192 15.72 -0.38 -27.47
CA LYS A 192 14.44 -0.66 -28.14
C LYS A 192 13.23 -0.27 -27.29
N ASN A 193 13.43 0.26 -26.07
CA ASN A 193 12.37 0.46 -25.06
C ASN A 193 11.60 -0.85 -24.74
N ILE A 194 12.30 -1.97 -24.62
CA ILE A 194 11.72 -3.29 -24.29
C ILE A 194 11.96 -3.57 -22.80
N SER A 195 10.91 -3.84 -22.03
CA SER A 195 11.00 -4.18 -20.60
C SER A 195 11.50 -5.60 -20.38
N TYR A 196 12.11 -5.91 -19.24
CA TYR A 196 12.63 -7.25 -18.91
C TYR A 196 12.51 -7.60 -17.42
N LEU A 197 12.50 -8.90 -17.13
CA LEU A 197 12.43 -9.49 -15.79
C LEU A 197 13.52 -10.56 -15.63
N GLY A 198 14.23 -10.56 -14.50
CA GLY A 198 15.30 -11.54 -14.23
C GLY A 198 14.81 -12.81 -13.55
N TRP A 199 15.29 -13.96 -14.01
CA TRP A 199 15.03 -15.26 -13.39
C TRP A 199 16.14 -15.63 -12.39
N THR A 200 15.90 -15.85 -11.10
CA THR A 200 14.65 -15.74 -10.32
C THR A 200 14.95 -15.24 -8.89
N TRP A 201 13.96 -14.67 -8.19
CA TRP A 201 14.11 -14.15 -6.83
C TRP A 201 14.05 -15.25 -5.76
N ASN A 202 15.00 -16.18 -5.82
CA ASN A 202 15.15 -17.30 -4.88
C ASN A 202 16.61 -17.41 -4.40
N THR A 203 16.80 -18.08 -3.27
CA THR A 203 18.12 -18.37 -2.68
C THR A 203 18.69 -19.70 -3.17
N TRP A 204 18.56 -20.01 -4.47
CA TRP A 204 19.07 -21.26 -5.04
C TRP A 204 20.55 -21.12 -5.43
N ASP A 205 21.21 -22.27 -5.61
CA ASP A 205 22.56 -22.30 -6.20
C ASP A 205 22.51 -21.80 -7.65
N CYS A 206 23.03 -20.59 -7.85
CA CYS A 206 23.09 -19.92 -9.15
C CYS A 206 23.91 -20.67 -10.22
N SER A 207 24.72 -21.67 -9.84
CA SER A 207 25.44 -22.55 -10.77
C SER A 207 24.59 -23.74 -11.24
N SER A 208 23.63 -24.20 -10.42
CA SER A 208 22.63 -25.22 -10.77
C SER A 208 21.45 -24.66 -11.57
N GLY A 209 21.12 -23.38 -11.38
CA GLY A 209 20.17 -22.63 -12.21
C GLY A 209 20.14 -21.15 -11.83
N PRO A 210 19.97 -20.20 -12.77
CA PRO A 210 20.11 -18.77 -12.48
C PRO A 210 19.17 -18.33 -11.35
N SER A 211 19.75 -17.65 -10.35
CA SER A 211 19.06 -17.19 -9.13
C SER A 211 19.67 -15.86 -8.70
N LEU A 212 18.83 -14.85 -8.49
CA LEU A 212 19.24 -13.46 -8.32
C LEU A 212 19.88 -13.19 -6.95
N ILE A 213 19.47 -13.89 -5.89
CA ILE A 213 19.81 -13.53 -4.51
C ILE A 213 20.49 -14.66 -3.74
N THR A 214 21.37 -14.33 -2.80
CA THR A 214 21.87 -15.28 -1.79
C THR A 214 20.94 -15.38 -0.59
N ASP A 215 20.18 -14.32 -0.30
CA ASP A 215 19.24 -14.24 0.81
C ASP A 215 18.11 -13.23 0.54
N TYR A 216 16.99 -13.36 1.27
CA TYR A 216 15.79 -12.55 1.09
C TYR A 216 15.89 -11.09 1.59
N SER A 217 17.06 -10.61 2.03
CA SER A 217 17.31 -9.17 2.20
C SER A 217 17.70 -8.47 0.89
N GLY A 218 17.98 -9.24 -0.18
CA GLY A 218 18.27 -8.74 -1.52
C GLY A 218 19.74 -8.78 -1.92
N THR A 219 20.61 -9.39 -1.12
CA THR A 219 22.03 -9.59 -1.47
C THR A 219 22.15 -10.36 -2.79
N PRO A 220 22.79 -9.81 -3.84
CA PRO A 220 22.83 -10.46 -5.15
C PRO A 220 23.82 -11.63 -5.21
N THR A 221 23.50 -12.65 -6.01
CA THR A 221 24.51 -13.64 -6.47
C THR A 221 25.43 -13.02 -7.53
N GLN A 222 26.48 -13.73 -7.95
CA GLN A 222 27.33 -13.25 -9.05
C GLN A 222 26.57 -13.10 -10.38
N PHE A 223 25.51 -13.88 -10.62
CA PHE A 223 24.58 -13.66 -11.73
C PHE A 223 23.65 -12.46 -11.46
N GLY A 224 23.02 -12.43 -10.28
CA GLY A 224 22.09 -11.35 -9.91
C GLY A 224 22.73 -9.96 -9.88
N LYS A 225 24.06 -9.90 -9.73
CA LYS A 225 24.84 -8.66 -9.78
C LYS A 225 24.64 -7.90 -11.09
N GLY A 226 24.54 -8.56 -12.25
CA GLY A 226 24.36 -7.86 -13.52
C GLY A 226 23.03 -7.08 -13.60
N LEU A 227 21.94 -7.71 -13.15
CA LEU A 227 20.64 -7.05 -13.06
C LEU A 227 20.59 -5.99 -11.95
N TYR A 228 21.23 -6.25 -10.80
CA TYR A 228 21.35 -5.29 -9.71
C TYR A 228 22.10 -4.03 -10.16
N ASP A 229 23.27 -4.19 -10.78
CA ASP A 229 24.07 -3.10 -11.35
C ASP A 229 23.25 -2.32 -12.40
N ARG A 230 22.58 -3.02 -13.33
CA ARG A 230 21.73 -2.40 -14.37
C ARG A 230 20.67 -1.48 -13.75
N LEU A 231 19.92 -1.98 -12.78
CA LEU A 231 18.78 -1.26 -12.21
C LEU A 231 19.24 -0.14 -11.26
N CYS A 232 20.28 -0.36 -10.45
CA CYS A 232 20.77 0.61 -9.46
C CYS A 232 21.69 1.71 -10.03
N VAL A 233 22.20 1.59 -11.26
CA VAL A 233 22.95 2.68 -11.94
C VAL A 233 22.02 3.78 -12.48
N SER A 234 20.70 3.58 -12.46
CA SER A 234 19.69 4.52 -12.98
C SER A 234 19.66 5.88 -12.27
N ASP A 235 19.98 5.95 -10.98
CA ASP A 235 19.65 7.10 -10.12
C ASP A 235 20.59 8.32 -10.29
N ASP A 236 21.71 8.20 -11.00
CA ASP A 236 22.75 9.27 -11.10
C ASP A 236 23.17 9.60 -12.55
N SER A 237 22.28 9.42 -13.54
CA SER A 237 22.53 9.93 -14.90
C SER A 237 21.30 10.43 -15.65
N THR A 238 21.41 11.64 -16.22
CA THR A 238 20.33 12.29 -16.97
C THR A 238 20.17 11.68 -18.38
N GLN A 239 19.10 10.92 -18.61
CA GLN A 239 18.59 10.68 -19.96
C GLN A 239 17.35 11.53 -20.24
N THR A 240 17.46 12.43 -21.22
CA THR A 240 16.38 13.35 -21.62
C THR A 240 15.40 12.67 -22.56
N PRO A 241 14.09 12.55 -22.23
CA PRO A 241 13.10 12.03 -23.17
C PRO A 241 12.89 12.99 -24.36
N PRO A 242 12.92 12.53 -25.62
CA PRO A 242 12.56 13.35 -26.77
C PRO A 242 11.06 13.60 -26.80
N SER A 243 10.66 14.85 -27.08
CA SER A 243 9.26 15.29 -27.04
C SER A 243 8.39 14.70 -28.16
N GLY A 244 7.25 14.09 -27.80
CA GLY A 244 6.19 13.69 -28.72
C GLY A 244 4.81 13.98 -28.13
N SER A 245 4.06 14.92 -28.71
CA SER A 245 2.80 15.44 -28.18
C SER A 245 1.56 14.72 -28.73
N TYR A 246 0.60 14.37 -27.87
CA TYR A 246 -0.81 14.18 -28.26
C TYR A 246 -1.77 14.63 -27.15
N ASN A 247 -2.87 15.29 -27.54
CA ASN A 247 -3.93 15.77 -26.65
C ASN A 247 -5.04 14.73 -26.50
N GLY A 248 -5.74 14.73 -25.36
CA GLY A 248 -7.00 13.99 -25.17
C GLY A 248 -7.60 14.20 -23.77
N ASP A 249 -8.79 14.79 -23.69
CA ASP A 249 -9.46 15.18 -22.44
C ASP A 249 -10.05 14.01 -21.63
N VAL A 250 -9.90 14.12 -20.30
CA VAL A 250 -10.94 14.01 -19.25
C VAL A 250 -12.14 13.06 -19.48
N SER A 251 -12.31 12.04 -18.61
CA SER A 251 -13.49 11.96 -17.70
C SER A 251 -13.39 10.86 -16.63
N SER A 252 -14.14 11.05 -15.54
CA SER A 252 -14.12 10.36 -14.25
C SER A 252 -15.00 9.10 -14.11
N GLY A 253 -14.65 8.23 -13.14
CA GLY A 253 -15.58 7.32 -12.43
C GLY A 253 -15.35 5.81 -12.65
N GLY A 254 -15.54 4.91 -11.66
CA GLY A 254 -15.89 5.09 -10.24
C GLY A 254 -16.75 3.94 -9.68
N GLY A 255 -16.27 3.19 -8.67
CA GLY A 255 -16.94 2.01 -8.05
C GLY A 255 -16.57 0.68 -8.74
N SER A 256 -16.26 -0.47 -8.08
CA SER A 256 -16.59 -1.02 -6.74
C SER A 256 -18.09 -1.35 -6.55
N THR A 257 -18.55 -2.46 -5.95
CA THR A 257 -18.07 -3.26 -4.79
C THR A 257 -18.44 -4.77 -4.84
N SER A 258 -17.83 -5.59 -3.94
CA SER A 258 -18.44 -6.70 -3.14
C SER A 258 -19.11 -7.95 -3.79
N ALA A 259 -19.25 -9.11 -3.13
CA ALA A 259 -18.60 -9.68 -1.92
C ALA A 259 -18.80 -11.23 -1.82
N GLY A 260 -18.03 -11.93 -0.97
CA GLY A 260 -18.17 -13.39 -0.74
C GLY A 260 -17.35 -13.98 0.43
N THR A 261 -18.01 -14.21 1.57
CA THR A 261 -17.53 -14.70 2.90
C THR A 261 -17.70 -16.23 3.03
N PRO A 262 -16.96 -17.05 3.84
CA PRO A 262 -16.18 -16.80 5.08
C PRO A 262 -14.67 -17.23 4.95
N SER A 263 -13.83 -17.61 5.94
CA SER A 263 -13.98 -18.02 7.36
C SER A 263 -12.75 -17.69 8.27
N SER A 264 -12.35 -18.59 9.21
CA SER A 264 -11.59 -18.28 10.45
C SER A 264 -10.28 -19.08 10.66
N GLY A 265 -9.35 -18.50 11.43
CA GLY A 265 -8.09 -19.12 11.89
C GLY A 265 -7.59 -18.52 13.23
N SER A 266 -6.77 -19.26 13.99
CA SER A 266 -6.38 -18.91 15.37
C SER A 266 -5.50 -17.66 15.50
N ILE A 267 -5.83 -16.79 16.47
CA ILE A 267 -5.14 -15.52 16.73
C ILE A 267 -3.87 -15.74 17.59
N SER A 268 -2.72 -15.21 17.15
CA SER A 268 -1.50 -15.11 17.96
C SER A 268 -1.48 -13.80 18.76
N THR A 269 -1.06 -13.85 20.03
CA THR A 269 -0.93 -12.65 20.87
C THR A 269 0.38 -11.90 20.57
N PRO A 270 0.38 -10.56 20.52
CA PRO A 270 1.60 -9.76 20.37
C PRO A 270 2.67 -10.07 21.43
N SER A 271 3.93 -10.08 21.00
CA SER A 271 5.09 -10.17 21.90
C SER A 271 5.58 -8.75 22.23
N PRO A 272 5.82 -8.38 23.50
CA PRO A 272 6.17 -6.99 23.84
C PRO A 272 7.46 -6.53 23.16
N GLY A 273 7.36 -5.47 22.34
CA GLY A 273 8.53 -4.79 21.77
C GLY A 273 9.34 -4.04 22.84
N LYS A 274 10.45 -3.39 22.43
CA LYS A 274 11.18 -2.49 23.35
C LYS A 274 10.24 -1.40 23.87
N LYS A 275 10.38 -1.03 25.15
CA LYS A 275 9.63 0.10 25.75
C LYS A 275 9.83 1.35 24.90
N PRO A 276 8.78 2.16 24.65
CA PRO A 276 8.93 3.39 23.88
C PRO A 276 9.91 4.32 24.60
N ASP A 277 10.80 4.92 23.80
CA ASP A 277 11.74 5.93 24.30
C ASP A 277 10.96 7.20 24.73
N LYS A 278 11.54 8.02 25.61
CA LYS A 278 10.93 9.27 26.09
C LYS A 278 11.03 10.42 25.08
N ARG A 279 11.40 10.13 23.84
CA ARG A 279 11.51 11.12 22.74
C ARG A 279 10.11 11.54 22.27
N GLN A 280 10.05 12.76 21.73
CA GLN A 280 8.93 13.27 20.95
C GLN A 280 8.59 12.26 19.84
N LEU A 281 7.31 11.87 19.69
CA LEU A 281 6.94 11.03 18.55
C LEU A 281 6.97 11.89 17.29
N ARG A 282 7.71 11.42 16.29
CA ARG A 282 7.88 12.01 14.96
C ARG A 282 7.66 10.89 13.97
N GLY A 283 6.57 10.94 13.22
CA GLY A 283 6.06 9.77 12.52
C GLY A 283 5.19 10.07 11.31
N VAL A 284 4.49 9.04 10.84
CA VAL A 284 3.58 9.10 9.68
C VAL A 284 2.29 8.34 9.96
N ASN A 285 1.20 8.77 9.33
CA ASN A 285 0.01 7.96 9.17
C ASN A 285 0.23 6.94 8.04
N ARG A 286 -0.35 5.75 8.16
CA ARG A 286 -0.40 4.73 7.11
C ARG A 286 -1.85 4.39 6.83
N SER A 287 -2.52 5.26 6.08
CA SER A 287 -3.87 5.06 5.58
C SER A 287 -3.95 3.85 4.63
N GLY A 288 -5.11 3.20 4.61
CA GLY A 288 -5.46 2.04 3.78
C GLY A 288 -6.37 1.06 4.50
N SER A 289 -6.10 0.74 5.78
CA SER A 289 -6.85 -0.26 6.55
C SER A 289 -8.25 0.18 6.98
N GLU A 290 -8.51 1.48 7.05
CA GLU A 290 -9.82 2.05 7.33
C GLU A 290 -10.81 1.88 6.17
N TYR A 291 -10.35 1.74 4.92
CA TYR A 291 -11.25 1.73 3.74
C TYR A 291 -11.05 0.57 2.77
N SER A 292 -9.87 -0.05 2.67
CA SER A 292 -9.55 -1.02 1.62
C SER A 292 -10.51 -2.22 1.66
N CYS A 293 -10.81 -2.69 2.86
CA CYS A 293 -11.71 -3.82 3.10
C CYS A 293 -13.17 -3.54 2.68
N VAL A 294 -13.74 -2.39 3.05
CA VAL A 294 -15.13 -2.01 2.69
C VAL A 294 -15.28 -1.53 1.24
N LYS A 295 -14.19 -1.08 0.60
CA LYS A 295 -14.12 -0.81 -0.85
C LYS A 295 -13.80 -2.08 -1.68
N ASN A 296 -13.61 -3.23 -1.04
CA ASN A 296 -13.23 -4.51 -1.67
C ASN A 296 -11.93 -4.43 -2.49
N LEU A 297 -10.90 -3.81 -1.92
CA LEU A 297 -9.56 -3.64 -2.52
C LEU A 297 -8.49 -4.50 -1.85
N GLY A 298 -8.76 -5.04 -0.65
CA GLY A 298 -7.80 -5.77 0.17
C GLY A 298 -8.06 -5.53 1.65
N ILE A 299 -7.11 -5.87 2.53
CA ILE A 299 -7.13 -5.41 3.93
C ILE A 299 -6.45 -4.05 4.06
N PHE A 300 -5.33 -3.85 3.37
CA PHE A 300 -4.58 -2.60 3.29
C PHE A 300 -4.58 -2.07 1.85
N GLU A 301 -4.15 -0.83 1.65
CA GLU A 301 -3.72 -0.33 0.34
C GLU A 301 -2.19 -0.30 0.31
N GLY A 302 -1.57 -0.93 -0.68
CA GLY A 302 -0.11 -1.00 -0.81
C GLY A 302 0.59 -1.93 0.21
N PRO A 303 1.92 -2.00 0.19
CA PRO A 303 2.69 -2.94 1.00
C PRO A 303 2.76 -2.53 2.48
N VAL A 304 2.86 -3.55 3.35
CA VAL A 304 2.91 -3.46 4.82
C VAL A 304 3.92 -4.46 5.42
N ASP A 305 4.84 -4.96 4.59
CA ASP A 305 5.89 -5.90 4.99
C ASP A 305 7.13 -5.21 5.60
N ASP A 306 8.11 -6.00 6.00
CA ASP A 306 9.36 -5.50 6.58
C ASP A 306 10.20 -4.63 5.62
N ASN A 307 10.08 -4.79 4.30
CA ASN A 307 10.76 -3.93 3.33
C ASN A 307 10.05 -2.58 3.19
N ALA A 308 8.72 -2.53 3.26
CA ALA A 308 7.98 -1.28 3.41
C ALA A 308 8.37 -0.55 4.71
N ILE A 309 8.51 -1.25 5.83
CA ILE A 309 8.89 -0.67 7.12
C ILE A 309 10.36 -0.21 7.13
N LYS A 310 11.29 -0.93 6.49
CA LYS A 310 12.66 -0.46 6.24
C LYS A 310 12.67 0.85 5.44
N SER A 311 11.84 0.95 4.39
CA SER A 311 11.70 2.17 3.59
C SER A 311 11.14 3.34 4.42
N MET A 312 10.11 3.12 5.25
CA MET A 312 9.62 4.12 6.21
C MET A 312 10.72 4.60 7.15
N LYS A 313 11.56 3.69 7.66
CA LYS A 313 12.66 4.00 8.59
C LYS A 313 13.84 4.75 7.96
N LYS A 314 13.93 4.87 6.63
CA LYS A 314 14.88 5.80 5.97
C LYS A 314 14.61 7.26 6.35
N TRP A 315 13.37 7.60 6.70
CA TRP A 315 12.94 8.94 7.13
C TRP A 315 13.14 9.17 8.65
N ASN A 316 13.94 8.35 9.34
CA ASN A 316 14.19 8.42 10.79
C ASN A 316 12.94 8.44 11.69
N ILE A 317 11.77 8.00 11.20
CA ILE A 317 10.53 7.98 11.98
C ILE A 317 10.66 7.07 13.21
N ASN A 318 9.94 7.43 14.28
CA ASN A 318 9.85 6.63 15.50
C ASN A 318 8.41 6.18 15.84
N ALA A 319 7.42 6.59 15.05
CA ALA A 319 6.02 6.23 15.23
C ALA A 319 5.25 6.07 13.90
N VAL A 320 4.24 5.20 13.91
CA VAL A 320 3.27 5.02 12.82
C VAL A 320 1.85 5.01 13.39
N ARG A 321 0.93 5.79 12.79
CA ARG A 321 -0.51 5.74 13.09
C ARG A 321 -1.22 4.91 12.02
N VAL A 322 -2.04 3.96 12.46
CA VAL A 322 -2.74 2.99 11.62
C VAL A 322 -4.25 3.17 11.80
N PRO A 323 -4.92 3.88 10.87
CA PRO A 323 -6.37 3.96 10.79
C PRO A 323 -7.03 2.58 10.66
N LEU A 324 -8.03 2.30 11.49
CA LEU A 324 -8.79 1.05 11.48
C LEU A 324 -10.27 1.27 11.17
N ASN A 325 -10.88 0.23 10.61
CA ASN A 325 -12.30 0.15 10.30
C ASN A 325 -13.04 -0.72 11.32
N GLU A 326 -14.15 -0.22 11.84
CA GLU A 326 -15.01 -0.95 12.77
C GLU A 326 -15.59 -2.24 12.18
N ASP A 327 -16.26 -2.16 11.03
CA ASP A 327 -16.94 -3.29 10.42
C ASP A 327 -15.95 -4.39 10.04
N CYS A 328 -14.80 -3.99 9.48
CA CYS A 328 -13.76 -4.92 9.10
C CYS A 328 -13.10 -5.56 10.31
N TRP A 329 -12.92 -4.82 11.41
CA TRP A 329 -12.42 -5.40 12.64
C TRP A 329 -13.42 -6.37 13.29
N LEU A 330 -14.70 -5.98 13.39
CA LEU A 330 -15.73 -6.78 14.08
C LEU A 330 -16.30 -7.93 13.22
N GLY A 331 -16.16 -7.88 11.90
CA GLY A 331 -16.68 -8.91 10.98
C GLY A 331 -18.18 -8.79 10.70
N ILE A 332 -18.71 -7.56 10.69
CA ILE A 332 -20.16 -7.27 10.62
C ILE A 332 -20.57 -6.62 9.28
N ASN A 333 -21.85 -6.26 9.15
CA ASN A 333 -22.45 -5.52 8.03
C ASN A 333 -22.27 -6.08 6.59
N GLY A 334 -21.74 -7.31 6.45
CA GLY A 334 -21.86 -8.10 5.21
C GLY A 334 -20.77 -7.86 4.15
N HIS A 335 -19.67 -7.19 4.50
CA HIS A 335 -18.53 -7.01 3.59
C HIS A 335 -17.79 -8.35 3.32
N THR A 336 -16.86 -8.33 2.37
CA THR A 336 -16.07 -9.51 1.95
C THR A 336 -15.15 -10.02 3.05
N ALA A 337 -15.39 -11.20 3.61
CA ALA A 337 -14.58 -11.77 4.70
C ALA A 337 -13.26 -12.44 4.29
N ALA A 338 -12.81 -12.29 3.06
CA ALA A 338 -11.36 -12.27 2.81
C ALA A 338 -10.69 -11.11 3.59
N PHE A 339 -11.44 -10.02 3.85
CA PHE A 339 -10.93 -8.75 4.36
C PHE A 339 -11.59 -8.27 5.67
N ILE A 340 -12.45 -9.06 6.33
CA ILE A 340 -13.12 -8.69 7.60
C ILE A 340 -13.02 -9.78 8.69
N GLY A 341 -13.36 -9.40 9.92
CA GLY A 341 -13.32 -10.23 11.11
C GLY A 341 -11.91 -10.72 11.43
N THR A 342 -11.78 -12.01 11.72
CA THR A 342 -10.51 -12.64 12.10
C THR A 342 -9.39 -12.46 11.05
N ASN A 343 -9.72 -12.35 9.76
CA ASN A 343 -8.71 -12.14 8.71
C ASN A 343 -8.13 -10.72 8.76
N TYR A 344 -8.98 -9.70 8.96
CA TYR A 344 -8.56 -8.33 9.22
C TYR A 344 -7.75 -8.20 10.52
N GLN A 345 -8.27 -8.78 11.61
CA GLN A 345 -7.60 -8.80 12.93
C GLN A 345 -6.19 -9.40 12.83
N ASN A 346 -6.04 -10.59 12.23
CA ASN A 346 -4.74 -11.25 12.08
C ASN A 346 -3.77 -10.42 11.22
N ALA A 347 -4.24 -9.80 10.14
CA ALA A 347 -3.40 -8.95 9.30
C ALA A 347 -2.93 -7.67 10.01
N VAL A 348 -3.81 -7.01 10.77
CA VAL A 348 -3.45 -5.86 11.62
C VAL A 348 -2.49 -6.27 12.73
N ILE A 349 -2.74 -7.38 13.43
CA ILE A 349 -1.82 -7.92 14.45
C ILE A 349 -0.43 -8.18 13.87
N ASN A 350 -0.34 -8.76 12.66
CA ASN A 350 0.93 -9.02 11.99
C ASN A 350 1.65 -7.71 11.63
N TYR A 351 0.96 -6.71 11.07
CA TYR A 351 1.58 -5.42 10.74
C TYR A 351 2.04 -4.67 12.00
N VAL A 352 1.22 -4.63 13.06
CA VAL A 352 1.60 -4.07 14.37
C VAL A 352 2.83 -4.79 14.94
N ASN A 353 2.87 -6.12 14.89
CA ASN A 353 4.03 -6.89 15.34
C ASN A 353 5.30 -6.52 14.57
N LEU A 354 5.23 -6.36 13.23
CA LEU A 354 6.38 -5.96 12.41
C LEU A 354 6.86 -4.53 12.74
N LEU A 355 5.94 -3.58 12.93
CA LEU A 355 6.26 -2.21 13.37
C LEU A 355 6.95 -2.20 14.74
N ARG A 356 6.40 -2.96 15.71
CA ARG A 356 6.95 -3.06 17.08
C ARG A 356 8.29 -3.78 17.15
N GLN A 357 8.51 -4.81 16.32
CA GLN A 357 9.82 -5.46 16.14
C GLN A 357 10.85 -4.51 15.53
N ASN A 358 10.41 -3.57 14.70
CA ASN A 358 11.22 -2.50 14.12
C ASN A 358 11.44 -1.28 15.06
N ASP A 359 11.15 -1.41 16.36
CA ASP A 359 11.26 -0.36 17.40
C ASP A 359 10.34 0.87 17.22
N LEU A 360 9.35 0.81 16.33
CA LEU A 360 8.38 1.91 16.13
C LEU A 360 7.29 1.89 17.21
N THR A 361 6.85 3.06 17.66
CA THR A 361 5.60 3.21 18.43
C THR A 361 4.40 3.11 17.48
N VAL A 362 3.32 2.43 17.87
CA VAL A 362 2.13 2.32 17.01
C VAL A 362 0.93 2.99 17.67
N VAL A 363 0.29 3.88 16.93
CA VAL A 363 -1.02 4.45 17.29
C VAL A 363 -2.08 3.69 16.51
N LEU A 364 -3.00 3.02 17.20
CA LEU A 364 -4.18 2.40 16.59
C LEU A 364 -5.35 3.36 16.72
N ASP A 365 -5.99 3.69 15.61
CA ASP A 365 -7.04 4.70 15.52
C ASP A 365 -8.37 4.07 15.08
N LEU A 366 -9.49 4.46 15.71
CA LEU A 366 -10.83 4.12 15.21
C LEU A 366 -11.27 5.19 14.21
N HIS A 367 -11.06 4.90 12.93
CA HIS A 367 -11.20 5.91 11.88
C HIS A 367 -12.63 5.99 11.34
N TRP A 368 -13.20 4.84 10.95
CA TRP A 368 -14.57 4.73 10.42
C TRP A 368 -15.42 3.77 11.26
N THR A 369 -16.65 4.19 11.58
CA THR A 369 -17.63 3.47 12.42
C THR A 369 -18.97 3.30 11.71
N ASP A 370 -19.83 2.45 12.27
CA ASP A 370 -21.25 2.33 11.92
C ASP A 370 -22.01 3.64 12.24
N GLY A 371 -23.17 3.84 11.59
CA GLY A 371 -24.10 4.93 11.87
C GLY A 371 -24.76 5.49 10.60
N ILE A 372 -26.10 5.48 10.53
CA ILE A 372 -26.83 6.24 9.51
C ILE A 372 -26.75 7.71 9.93
N TYR A 373 -26.09 8.54 9.14
CA TYR A 373 -26.06 9.98 9.35
C TYR A 373 -26.69 10.72 8.16
N GLY A 374 -27.43 11.80 8.45
CA GLY A 374 -28.04 12.67 7.46
C GLY A 374 -28.01 14.11 7.95
N GLY A 375 -26.98 14.88 7.58
CA GLY A 375 -26.78 16.22 8.14
C GLY A 375 -25.54 16.97 7.66
N PRO A 376 -25.29 18.18 8.18
CA PRO A 376 -24.18 19.02 7.75
C PRO A 376 -22.81 18.34 7.91
N GLY A 377 -21.92 18.52 6.93
CA GLY A 377 -20.56 17.95 6.97
C GLY A 377 -20.46 16.46 6.61
N GLN A 378 -21.56 15.76 6.29
CA GLN A 378 -21.52 14.33 5.94
C GLN A 378 -20.74 13.98 4.66
N GLY A 379 -20.55 14.94 3.74
CA GLY A 379 -20.09 14.65 2.37
C GLY A 379 -20.97 13.60 1.67
N ASP A 380 -20.36 12.56 1.12
CA ASP A 380 -21.06 11.42 0.50
C ASP A 380 -21.41 10.29 1.50
N CYS A 381 -21.34 10.54 2.81
CA CYS A 381 -21.53 9.51 3.84
C CYS A 381 -23.01 9.17 4.12
N TYR A 382 -23.67 8.49 3.17
CA TYR A 382 -25.07 8.06 3.26
C TYR A 382 -25.28 6.64 3.81
N ASP A 383 -24.25 5.79 3.85
CA ASP A 383 -24.37 4.38 4.25
C ASP A 383 -24.48 4.22 5.77
N LYS A 384 -25.19 3.19 6.26
CA LYS A 384 -25.11 2.80 7.68
C LYS A 384 -23.69 2.34 8.01
N SER A 385 -23.16 1.43 7.19
CA SER A 385 -21.89 0.74 7.41
C SER A 385 -20.70 1.70 7.50
N ALA A 386 -19.59 1.19 8.04
CA ALA A 386 -18.33 1.90 8.19
C ALA A 386 -17.62 2.11 6.83
N LYS A 387 -18.27 2.78 5.87
CA LYS A 387 -17.73 3.15 4.54
C LYS A 387 -17.26 4.61 4.45
N CYS A 388 -17.36 5.34 5.56
CA CYS A 388 -17.09 6.75 5.67
C CYS A 388 -17.04 7.18 7.15
N GLN A 389 -16.39 8.31 7.40
CA GLN A 389 -16.30 8.93 8.73
C GLN A 389 -17.69 9.41 9.21
N LYS A 390 -17.97 9.30 10.51
CA LYS A 390 -19.21 9.76 11.15
C LYS A 390 -18.92 10.96 12.05
N PRO A 391 -19.91 11.81 12.42
CA PRO A 391 -19.64 12.95 13.32
C PRO A 391 -19.23 12.53 14.74
N MET A 392 -19.65 11.32 15.14
CA MET A 392 -19.32 10.66 16.40
C MET A 392 -19.41 9.12 16.21
N PRO A 393 -18.74 8.32 17.06
CA PRO A 393 -18.89 6.87 17.11
C PRO A 393 -20.29 6.42 17.53
N ASP A 394 -20.70 5.21 17.14
CA ASP A 394 -21.97 4.62 17.55
C ASP A 394 -21.90 3.97 18.95
N LYS A 395 -23.05 3.80 19.59
CA LYS A 395 -23.17 3.15 20.91
C LYS A 395 -23.15 1.62 20.83
N GLU A 396 -23.56 1.05 19.70
CA GLU A 396 -23.73 -0.39 19.56
C GLU A 396 -22.39 -1.09 19.35
N ASN A 397 -21.52 -0.56 18.48
CA ASN A 397 -20.32 -1.24 18.00
C ASN A 397 -19.00 -0.65 18.50
N ALA A 398 -18.84 0.67 18.61
CA ALA A 398 -17.54 1.26 18.99
C ALA A 398 -17.03 0.81 20.38
N PRO A 399 -17.89 0.62 21.41
CA PRO A 399 -17.48 -0.01 22.66
C PRO A 399 -17.13 -1.51 22.56
N LYS A 400 -17.62 -2.23 21.53
CA LYS A 400 -17.22 -3.62 21.22
C LYS A 400 -15.85 -3.64 20.54
N PHE A 401 -15.65 -2.77 19.54
CA PHE A 401 -14.37 -2.56 18.85
C PHE A 401 -13.24 -2.31 19.85
N TRP A 402 -13.39 -1.29 20.72
CA TRP A 402 -12.34 -0.92 21.66
C TRP A 402 -12.04 -1.99 22.71
N LYS A 403 -13.04 -2.76 23.17
CA LYS A 403 -12.80 -3.92 24.04
C LYS A 403 -12.00 -5.01 23.33
N SER A 404 -12.23 -5.21 22.03
CA SER A 404 -11.52 -6.21 21.23
C SER A 404 -10.06 -5.79 20.96
N VAL A 405 -9.84 -4.59 20.41
CA VAL A 405 -8.50 -4.03 20.15
C VAL A 405 -7.67 -3.96 21.43
N ALA A 406 -8.20 -3.34 22.49
CA ALA A 406 -7.46 -3.22 23.75
C ALA A 406 -7.14 -4.59 24.37
N SER A 407 -8.02 -5.59 24.26
CA SER A 407 -7.75 -6.92 24.84
C SER A 407 -6.54 -7.63 24.23
N LEU A 408 -6.22 -7.37 22.97
CA LEU A 408 -5.04 -7.92 22.28
C LEU A 408 -3.76 -7.16 22.61
N PHE A 409 -3.81 -5.83 22.59
CA PHE A 409 -2.62 -4.97 22.61
C PHE A 409 -2.24 -4.38 23.98
N LYS A 410 -3.09 -4.56 25.02
CA LYS A 410 -2.93 -3.97 26.37
C LYS A 410 -1.63 -4.25 27.13
N ASN A 411 -0.82 -5.19 26.65
CA ASN A 411 0.42 -5.63 27.31
C ASN A 411 1.70 -5.04 26.68
N ASP A 412 1.60 -4.36 25.53
CA ASP A 412 2.73 -3.65 24.92
C ASP A 412 2.62 -2.15 25.20
N GLU A 413 3.58 -1.61 25.95
CA GLU A 413 3.64 -0.18 26.33
C GLU A 413 3.88 0.76 25.14
N GLY A 414 4.35 0.25 24.00
CA GLY A 414 4.54 1.01 22.76
C GLY A 414 3.31 1.05 21.84
N ILE A 415 2.14 0.59 22.32
CA ILE A 415 0.85 0.79 21.65
C ILE A 415 0.07 1.93 22.31
N ILE A 416 -0.43 2.84 21.49
CA ILE A 416 -1.30 3.96 21.83
C ILE A 416 -2.67 3.72 21.18
N PHE A 417 -3.76 4.06 21.88
CA PHE A 417 -5.13 3.94 21.36
C PHE A 417 -5.73 5.33 21.14
N ASP A 418 -6.05 5.69 19.89
CA ASP A 418 -6.67 6.97 19.52
C ASP A 418 -8.18 6.75 19.34
N LEU A 419 -9.00 7.21 20.29
CA LEU A 419 -10.35 6.66 20.51
C LEU A 419 -11.32 6.86 19.34
N PHE A 420 -11.14 7.93 18.57
CA PHE A 420 -11.85 8.24 17.33
C PHE A 420 -11.12 9.35 16.59
N ASN A 421 -10.92 9.20 15.28
CA ASN A 421 -10.12 10.10 14.46
C ASN A 421 -10.50 11.58 14.62
N GLU A 422 -11.73 11.92 14.24
CA GLU A 422 -12.16 13.32 14.08
C GLU A 422 -13.62 13.48 14.51
N PRO A 423 -13.88 13.88 15.77
CA PRO A 423 -15.22 14.22 16.22
C PRO A 423 -15.68 15.56 15.65
N PHE A 424 -16.89 15.62 15.11
CA PHE A 424 -17.55 16.86 14.66
C PHE A 424 -19.05 16.96 15.04
N PRO A 425 -19.48 16.62 16.28
CA PRO A 425 -20.88 16.76 16.71
C PRO A 425 -21.38 18.21 16.71
N ASP A 426 -20.49 19.20 16.67
CA ASP A 426 -20.78 20.62 16.48
C ASP A 426 -21.45 20.94 15.12
N MET A 427 -21.35 20.05 14.13
CA MET A 427 -22.14 20.14 12.87
C MET A 427 -23.60 19.67 13.01
N VAL A 428 -23.94 18.99 14.13
CA VAL A 428 -25.31 18.58 14.50
C VAL A 428 -25.87 19.48 15.60
N ILE A 429 -25.01 19.92 16.53
CA ILE A 429 -25.38 20.60 17.76
C ILE A 429 -24.69 21.97 17.82
N ASN A 430 -25.37 22.98 17.30
CA ASN A 430 -24.84 24.36 17.19
C ASN A 430 -24.53 25.03 18.55
N ASP A 431 -25.10 24.56 19.68
CA ASP A 431 -24.66 25.03 21.00
C ASP A 431 -23.37 24.32 21.40
N LYS A 432 -22.28 25.08 21.46
CA LYS A 432 -20.95 24.55 21.77
C LYS A 432 -20.88 23.86 23.14
N SER A 433 -21.71 24.23 24.12
CA SER A 433 -21.72 23.55 25.43
C SER A 433 -22.44 22.19 25.37
N ALA A 434 -23.46 22.05 24.54
CA ALA A 434 -24.15 20.80 24.27
C ALA A 434 -23.33 19.88 23.35
N ALA A 435 -22.62 20.40 22.34
CA ALA A 435 -21.70 19.63 21.51
C ALA A 435 -20.59 18.96 22.35
N TRP A 436 -19.93 19.71 23.24
CA TRP A 436 -18.92 19.18 24.16
C TRP A 436 -19.51 18.18 25.19
N LYS A 437 -20.78 18.32 25.59
CA LYS A 437 -21.49 17.31 26.40
C LYS A 437 -21.77 16.03 25.60
N CYS A 438 -22.27 16.14 24.38
CA CYS A 438 -22.47 15.01 23.48
C CYS A 438 -21.16 14.23 23.27
N TRP A 439 -20.08 14.94 22.93
CA TRP A 439 -18.73 14.39 22.78
C TRP A 439 -18.27 13.60 24.00
N ARG A 440 -18.53 14.09 25.22
CA ARG A 440 -18.12 13.40 26.46
C ARG A 440 -19.03 12.24 26.83
N ASP A 441 -20.34 12.47 26.83
CA ASP A 441 -21.35 11.64 27.53
C ASP A 441 -22.10 10.69 26.59
N GLY A 442 -22.17 10.99 25.28
CA GLY A 442 -22.95 10.22 24.30
C GLY A 442 -24.46 10.21 24.57
N GLY A 443 -25.14 9.22 24.00
CA GLY A 443 -26.55 8.90 24.27
C GLY A 443 -27.48 10.12 24.20
N SER A 444 -28.22 10.38 25.29
CA SER A 444 -29.20 11.47 25.37
C SER A 444 -28.61 12.89 25.38
N ALA A 445 -27.28 13.05 25.51
CA ALA A 445 -26.64 14.34 25.29
C ALA A 445 -26.50 14.68 23.79
N CYS A 446 -26.52 13.66 22.92
CA CYS A 446 -26.37 13.78 21.47
C CYS A 446 -27.73 13.89 20.74
N PHE A 447 -28.52 14.91 21.08
CA PHE A 447 -29.77 15.16 20.37
C PHE A 447 -29.52 15.54 18.89
N GLY A 448 -30.46 15.17 18.01
CA GLY A 448 -30.38 15.45 16.57
C GLY A 448 -29.69 14.36 15.72
N PHE A 449 -28.96 13.43 16.34
CA PHE A 449 -28.38 12.27 15.66
C PHE A 449 -29.47 11.23 15.29
N GLN A 450 -29.29 10.54 14.15
CA GLN A 450 -30.17 9.44 13.72
C GLN A 450 -29.75 8.05 14.24
N PHE A 451 -28.69 7.97 15.04
CA PHE A 451 -28.20 6.77 15.72
C PHE A 451 -27.83 7.10 17.18
N GLU A 452 -27.80 6.10 18.07
CA GLU A 452 -27.31 6.33 19.44
C GLU A 452 -25.78 6.46 19.42
N VAL A 453 -25.27 7.54 20.01
CA VAL A 453 -23.84 7.89 20.00
C VAL A 453 -23.11 7.34 21.22
N ALA A 454 -21.90 6.80 21.04
CA ALA A 454 -20.94 6.63 22.12
C ALA A 454 -20.15 7.93 22.35
N GLY A 455 -20.09 8.39 23.60
CA GLY A 455 -19.21 9.47 23.99
C GLY A 455 -17.78 8.97 24.23
N MET A 456 -16.80 9.88 24.30
CA MET A 456 -15.41 9.52 24.62
C MET A 456 -15.29 8.82 25.99
N SER A 457 -16.21 9.07 26.91
CA SER A 457 -16.30 8.32 28.16
C SER A 457 -16.65 6.84 27.95
N ASP A 458 -17.53 6.50 27.00
CA ASP A 458 -17.86 5.10 26.69
C ASP A 458 -16.64 4.37 26.12
N LEU A 459 -15.90 5.01 25.21
CA LEU A 459 -14.77 4.38 24.52
C LEU A 459 -13.55 4.25 25.45
N LEU A 460 -13.28 5.27 26.29
CA LEU A 460 -12.27 5.16 27.35
C LEU A 460 -12.63 4.05 28.34
N ASN A 461 -13.90 3.97 28.79
CA ASN A 461 -14.35 2.89 29.67
C ASN A 461 -14.27 1.52 28.98
N ALA A 462 -14.54 1.43 27.67
CA ALA A 462 -14.36 0.21 26.89
C ALA A 462 -12.89 -0.27 26.92
N VAL A 463 -11.93 0.61 26.59
CA VAL A 463 -10.49 0.32 26.69
C VAL A 463 -10.10 -0.09 28.11
N ARG A 464 -10.41 0.74 29.13
CA ARG A 464 -9.99 0.50 30.51
C ARG A 464 -10.64 -0.72 31.14
N SER A 465 -11.85 -1.11 30.72
CA SER A 465 -12.52 -2.34 31.19
C SER A 465 -11.75 -3.64 30.87
N THR A 466 -10.84 -3.61 29.89
CA THR A 466 -9.95 -4.74 29.56
C THR A 466 -8.76 -4.88 30.52
N GLY A 467 -8.53 -3.88 31.38
CA GLY A 467 -7.31 -3.73 32.20
C GLY A 467 -6.18 -2.93 31.51
N ALA A 468 -6.40 -2.40 30.31
CA ALA A 468 -5.38 -1.68 29.54
C ALA A 468 -4.90 -0.38 30.21
N LYS A 469 -3.57 -0.25 30.38
CA LYS A 469 -2.91 0.94 30.95
C LYS A 469 -2.17 1.80 29.90
N ASN A 470 -2.27 1.42 28.63
CA ASN A 470 -1.73 2.14 27.47
C ASN A 470 -2.09 3.62 27.47
N LYS A 471 -1.29 4.42 26.78
CA LYS A 471 -1.65 5.80 26.49
C LYS A 471 -2.89 5.82 25.59
N VAL A 472 -3.84 6.69 25.91
CA VAL A 472 -5.06 6.88 25.13
C VAL A 472 -5.05 8.31 24.59
N MET A 473 -5.15 8.47 23.27
CA MET A 473 -5.36 9.73 22.60
C MET A 473 -6.87 10.01 22.48
N ILE A 474 -7.28 11.25 22.71
CA ILE A 474 -8.68 11.69 22.60
C ILE A 474 -8.73 13.03 21.86
N GLY A 475 -9.31 13.07 20.67
CA GLY A 475 -9.51 14.29 19.88
C GLY A 475 -10.65 15.18 20.39
N GLY A 476 -10.61 16.48 20.09
CA GLY A 476 -11.65 17.45 20.45
C GLY A 476 -12.80 17.56 19.44
N LEU A 477 -13.41 18.74 19.32
CA LEU A 477 -14.48 19.01 18.33
C LEU A 477 -13.91 19.51 17.00
N THR A 478 -14.79 19.77 16.03
CA THR A 478 -14.45 20.38 14.73
C THR A 478 -13.31 19.63 14.04
N TRP A 479 -13.51 18.33 13.78
CA TRP A 479 -12.51 17.41 13.23
C TRP A 479 -11.21 17.40 14.05
N ALA A 480 -11.36 17.15 15.36
CA ALA A 480 -10.29 17.17 16.35
C ALA A 480 -9.42 18.45 16.41
N ASN A 481 -9.81 19.54 15.73
CA ASN A 481 -9.03 20.79 15.70
C ASN A 481 -9.37 21.75 16.85
N ASP A 482 -10.62 21.73 17.35
CA ASP A 482 -11.03 22.53 18.51
C ASP A 482 -10.76 21.80 19.82
N LEU A 483 -9.70 22.22 20.53
CA LEU A 483 -9.41 21.76 21.89
C LEU A 483 -9.80 22.79 22.97
N SER A 484 -10.46 23.91 22.63
CA SER A 484 -10.68 25.05 23.54
C SER A 484 -11.37 24.73 24.86
N ARG A 485 -12.14 23.63 24.94
CA ARG A 485 -12.80 23.15 26.17
C ARG A 485 -12.44 21.70 26.53
N TRP A 486 -11.43 21.12 25.88
CA TRP A 486 -11.03 19.71 26.08
C TRP A 486 -10.72 19.38 27.55
N GLN A 487 -10.04 20.29 28.28
CA GLN A 487 -9.77 20.13 29.72
C GLN A 487 -11.02 20.25 30.62
N GLU A 488 -12.09 20.91 30.17
CA GLU A 488 -13.34 21.08 30.92
C GLU A 488 -14.23 19.82 30.82
N PHE A 489 -14.16 19.13 29.68
CA PHE A 489 -14.97 17.96 29.37
C PHE A 489 -14.21 16.63 29.44
N LEU A 490 -12.92 16.63 29.75
CA LEU A 490 -12.11 15.41 29.72
C LEU A 490 -12.72 14.25 30.55
N PRO A 491 -12.94 13.07 29.97
CA PRO A 491 -13.36 11.89 30.73
C PRO A 491 -12.33 11.49 31.80
N SER A 492 -12.81 10.98 32.93
CA SER A 492 -11.93 10.52 34.03
C SER A 492 -11.23 9.21 33.67
N ASP A 493 -9.90 9.20 33.67
CA ASP A 493 -9.09 8.00 33.41
C ASP A 493 -8.53 7.39 34.70
N PRO A 494 -8.97 6.18 35.12
CA PRO A 494 -8.38 5.50 36.27
C PRO A 494 -6.90 5.11 36.07
N ALA A 495 -6.38 5.09 34.83
CA ALA A 495 -4.96 4.87 34.55
C ALA A 495 -4.14 6.17 34.50
N ASN A 496 -4.77 7.35 34.51
CA ASN A 496 -4.13 8.67 34.37
C ASN A 496 -3.11 8.76 33.20
N ASN A 497 -3.45 8.17 32.05
CA ASN A 497 -2.57 8.06 30.88
C ASN A 497 -3.31 8.47 29.59
N ILE A 498 -3.87 9.67 29.58
CA ILE A 498 -4.45 10.32 28.40
C ILE A 498 -3.43 11.27 27.76
N ALA A 499 -3.46 11.36 26.43
CA ALA A 499 -2.95 12.47 25.63
C ALA A 499 -4.09 13.16 24.87
N ALA A 500 -3.96 14.45 24.58
CA ALA A 500 -4.86 15.12 23.63
C ALA A 500 -4.44 14.75 22.20
N SER A 501 -5.39 14.28 21.39
CA SER A 501 -5.22 14.21 19.93
C SER A 501 -5.58 15.56 19.33
N TRP A 502 -4.83 16.01 18.32
CA TRP A 502 -5.11 17.26 17.60
C TRP A 502 -4.81 17.07 16.12
N HIS A 503 -5.68 17.55 15.23
CA HIS A 503 -5.48 17.50 13.78
C HIS A 503 -5.26 18.92 13.26
N SER A 504 -4.24 19.12 12.40
CA SER A 504 -3.73 20.44 12.09
C SER A 504 -3.36 20.60 10.62
N TYR A 505 -4.26 21.26 9.89
CA TYR A 505 -4.13 21.57 8.46
C TYR A 505 -4.22 23.07 8.19
N ASN A 506 -3.65 23.54 7.07
CA ASN A 506 -3.61 24.97 6.72
C ASN A 506 -5.00 25.61 6.53
N PHE A 507 -6.03 24.80 6.24
CA PHE A 507 -7.43 25.22 6.10
C PHE A 507 -8.24 25.21 7.41
N ASN A 508 -7.69 24.72 8.52
CA ASN A 508 -8.41 24.59 9.80
C ASN A 508 -8.61 25.93 10.52
N ALA A 509 -9.56 25.98 11.47
CA ALA A 509 -9.79 27.18 12.29
C ALA A 509 -8.59 27.53 13.20
N CYS A 510 -7.86 26.51 13.70
CA CYS A 510 -6.66 26.67 14.52
C CYS A 510 -5.36 26.47 13.70
N ASN A 511 -5.20 27.24 12.62
CA ASN A 511 -4.10 27.15 11.65
C ASN A 511 -2.98 28.20 11.83
N ASN A 512 -2.79 28.75 13.04
CA ASN A 512 -1.79 29.80 13.24
C ASN A 512 -1.30 29.90 14.69
N LYS A 513 -0.10 30.43 14.86
CA LYS A 513 0.61 30.54 16.15
C LYS A 513 -0.18 31.23 17.26
N ASN A 514 -1.05 32.19 16.93
CA ASN A 514 -1.91 32.84 17.93
C ASN A 514 -2.96 31.85 18.49
N CYS A 515 -3.53 30.98 17.66
CA CYS A 515 -4.38 29.88 18.12
C CYS A 515 -3.56 28.81 18.87
N TRP A 516 -2.40 28.42 18.35
CA TRP A 516 -1.57 27.37 18.95
C TRP A 516 -1.11 27.73 20.38
N GLU A 517 -0.67 28.97 20.61
CA GLU A 517 -0.28 29.46 21.94
C GLU A 517 -1.47 29.69 22.89
N SER A 518 -2.67 29.99 22.37
CA SER A 518 -3.85 30.26 23.21
C SER A 518 -4.71 29.04 23.53
N GLN A 519 -4.68 28.00 22.69
CA GLN A 519 -5.47 26.77 22.88
C GLN A 519 -4.62 25.53 23.16
N ILE A 520 -3.53 25.31 22.41
CA ILE A 520 -2.80 24.03 22.41
C ILE A 520 -1.69 24.03 23.48
N ALA A 521 -0.89 25.09 23.58
CA ALA A 521 0.16 25.21 24.61
C ALA A 521 -0.38 25.08 26.06
N PRO A 522 -1.55 25.66 26.44
CA PRO A 522 -2.10 25.48 27.78
C PRO A 522 -2.51 24.04 28.12
N ILE A 523 -2.74 23.19 27.11
CA ILE A 523 -2.97 21.74 27.30
C ILE A 523 -1.63 21.01 27.49
N ALA A 524 -0.64 21.33 26.64
CA ALA A 524 0.70 20.76 26.69
C ALA A 524 1.44 20.97 28.04
N THR A 525 1.06 21.97 28.84
CA THR A 525 1.60 22.16 30.21
C THR A 525 1.11 21.12 31.24
N LYS A 526 0.09 20.31 30.93
CA LYS A 526 -0.54 19.36 31.85
C LYS A 526 -0.69 17.95 31.29
N TYR A 527 -0.95 17.84 30.00
CA TYR A 527 -1.17 16.58 29.29
C TYR A 527 -0.23 16.50 28.09
N PRO A 528 0.29 15.31 27.72
CA PRO A 528 0.93 15.14 26.43
C PRO A 528 -0.05 15.52 25.31
N VAL A 529 0.41 16.30 24.35
CA VAL A 529 -0.30 16.53 23.09
C VAL A 529 0.40 15.69 22.01
N ILE A 530 -0.40 15.02 21.19
CA ILE A 530 0.07 14.31 19.99
C ILE A 530 -0.78 14.83 18.83
N VAL A 531 -0.12 15.45 17.85
CA VAL A 531 -0.78 15.89 16.63
C VAL A 531 -0.92 14.64 15.74
N GLY A 532 -2.13 14.07 15.72
CA GLY A 532 -2.41 12.81 15.01
C GLY A 532 -2.16 12.93 13.52
N GLU A 533 -2.45 14.12 12.97
CA GLU A 533 -2.27 14.46 11.56
C GLU A 533 -1.78 15.90 11.38
N ILE A 534 -0.70 16.06 10.60
CA ILE A 534 -0.31 17.34 10.01
C ILE A 534 -0.30 17.24 8.47
N GLY A 535 -0.76 18.29 7.80
CA GLY A 535 -0.72 18.40 6.35
C GLY A 535 -1.14 19.77 5.80
N GLU A 536 -1.10 19.94 4.48
CA GLU A 536 -1.59 21.13 3.78
C GLU A 536 -2.04 20.79 2.34
N HIS A 537 -2.91 21.63 1.76
CA HIS A 537 -3.32 21.51 0.35
C HIS A 537 -2.25 22.01 -0.64
N GLY A 538 -2.32 21.54 -1.89
CA GLY A 538 -1.58 22.11 -3.02
C GLY A 538 -0.14 21.62 -3.17
N CYS A 539 0.23 20.51 -2.50
CA CYS A 539 1.56 19.92 -2.50
C CYS A 539 2.72 20.87 -2.08
N THR A 540 2.43 21.93 -1.33
CA THR A 540 3.43 22.76 -0.62
C THR A 540 3.75 22.18 0.76
N HIS A 541 4.72 22.72 1.49
CA HIS A 541 5.03 22.33 2.88
C HIS A 541 5.24 23.53 3.83
N SER A 542 4.88 24.75 3.41
CA SER A 542 5.22 25.97 4.14
C SER A 542 4.37 26.22 5.39
N TYR A 543 3.21 25.58 5.49
CA TYR A 543 2.42 25.54 6.72
C TYR A 543 3.00 24.52 7.70
N ILE A 544 3.31 23.29 7.24
CA ILE A 544 3.83 22.25 8.11
C ILE A 544 5.23 22.60 8.65
N ASP A 545 6.08 23.30 7.89
CA ASP A 545 7.40 23.75 8.35
C ASP A 545 7.28 24.62 9.62
N GLY A 546 6.50 25.70 9.54
CA GLY A 546 6.30 26.64 10.65
C GLY A 546 5.47 26.06 11.81
N LEU A 547 4.64 25.05 11.54
CA LEU A 547 3.96 24.26 12.56
C LEU A 547 4.95 23.33 13.28
N MET A 548 5.78 22.58 12.56
CA MET A 548 6.79 21.68 13.15
C MET A 548 7.81 22.44 13.99
N ASP A 549 8.28 23.62 13.54
CA ASP A 549 9.09 24.53 14.35
C ASP A 549 8.43 24.84 15.70
N TRP A 550 7.16 25.21 15.67
CA TRP A 550 6.43 25.53 16.89
C TRP A 550 6.27 24.30 17.79
N LEU A 551 5.88 23.15 17.24
CA LEU A 551 5.69 21.89 17.97
C LEU A 551 7.00 21.42 18.63
N ASP A 552 8.12 21.55 17.93
CA ASP A 552 9.47 21.24 18.44
C ASP A 552 9.82 22.14 19.64
N THR A 553 9.52 23.46 19.60
CA THR A 553 9.74 24.34 20.77
C THR A 553 8.90 23.98 22.01
N LYS A 554 7.87 23.14 21.85
CA LYS A 554 6.99 22.66 22.92
C LYS A 554 7.19 21.17 23.24
N ASN A 555 8.08 20.46 22.53
CA ASN A 555 8.23 19.00 22.58
C ASN A 555 6.89 18.25 22.35
N ILE A 556 6.03 18.81 21.49
CA ILE A 556 4.74 18.20 21.11
C ILE A 556 4.98 17.22 19.96
N SER A 557 4.43 16.01 20.09
CA SER A 557 4.61 14.94 19.10
C SER A 557 3.73 15.15 17.86
N TYR A 558 4.16 14.71 16.67
CA TYR A 558 3.41 14.85 15.42
C TYR A 558 3.61 13.69 14.43
N LEU A 559 2.58 13.42 13.61
CA LEU A 559 2.64 12.47 12.52
C LEU A 559 2.11 13.10 11.21
N GLY A 560 2.87 12.98 10.13
CA GLY A 560 2.45 13.48 8.81
C GLY A 560 1.35 12.61 8.19
N TRP A 561 0.38 13.23 7.52
CA TRP A 561 -0.60 12.52 6.69
C TRP A 561 -0.19 12.63 5.21
N THR A 562 -0.01 11.54 4.45
CA THR A 562 0.04 10.10 4.82
C THR A 562 1.10 9.36 4.00
N TRP A 563 1.56 8.21 4.48
CA TRP A 563 2.46 7.29 3.77
C TRP A 563 1.70 6.43 2.74
N ASN A 564 1.16 7.11 1.72
CA ASN A 564 0.50 6.50 0.57
C ASN A 564 1.01 7.18 -0.71
N THR A 565 0.86 6.51 -1.85
CA THR A 565 1.35 6.99 -3.16
C THR A 565 0.27 7.73 -3.94
N TRP A 566 -0.42 8.67 -3.28
CA TRP A 566 -1.49 9.47 -3.89
C TRP A 566 -0.95 10.78 -4.48
N ASP A 567 -1.75 11.43 -5.33
CA ASP A 567 -1.48 12.81 -5.75
C ASP A 567 -1.59 13.78 -4.54
N CYS A 568 -0.44 14.35 -4.17
CA CYS A 568 -0.30 15.35 -3.11
C CYS A 568 -1.07 16.67 -3.36
N SER A 569 -1.54 16.90 -4.59
CA SER A 569 -2.36 18.06 -4.96
C SER A 569 -3.82 17.86 -4.55
N SER A 570 -4.35 16.63 -4.72
CA SER A 570 -5.72 16.23 -4.37
C SER A 570 -5.91 15.95 -2.87
N GLY A 571 -4.84 15.61 -2.15
CA GLY A 571 -4.80 15.50 -0.68
C GLY A 571 -3.37 15.20 -0.22
N PRO A 572 -2.95 15.66 0.99
CA PRO A 572 -1.55 15.54 1.40
C PRO A 572 -1.08 14.08 1.45
N SER A 573 0.02 13.83 0.75
CA SER A 573 0.57 12.51 0.41
C SER A 573 2.09 12.61 0.47
N LEU A 574 2.74 11.84 1.34
CA LEU A 574 4.16 12.02 1.66
C LEU A 574 5.08 11.45 0.58
N ILE A 575 4.68 10.39 -0.14
CA ILE A 575 5.57 9.61 -1.01
C ILE A 575 5.04 9.49 -2.44
N THR A 576 5.94 9.47 -3.43
CA THR A 576 5.59 9.09 -4.81
C THR A 576 5.55 7.57 -4.99
N ASP A 577 6.36 6.84 -4.21
CA ASP A 577 6.47 5.38 -4.26
C ASP A 577 6.84 4.78 -2.89
N TYR A 578 6.58 3.49 -2.71
CA TYR A 578 6.79 2.79 -1.44
C TYR A 578 8.26 2.48 -1.10
N SER A 579 9.24 2.88 -1.92
CA SER A 579 10.66 2.87 -1.53
C SER A 579 11.02 4.06 -0.63
N GLY A 580 10.15 5.07 -0.55
CA GLY A 580 10.26 6.23 0.33
C GLY A 580 10.66 7.54 -0.36
N THR A 581 10.52 7.66 -1.68
CA THR A 581 10.78 8.92 -2.40
C THR A 581 9.73 9.98 -2.02
N PRO A 582 10.12 11.18 -1.54
CA PRO A 582 9.18 12.20 -1.09
C PRO A 582 8.46 12.91 -2.25
N THR A 583 7.18 13.26 -2.04
CA THR A 583 6.50 14.30 -2.86
C THR A 583 7.01 15.70 -2.47
N GLN A 584 6.61 16.75 -3.20
CA GLN A 584 6.97 18.13 -2.82
C GLN A 584 6.40 18.54 -1.45
N PHE A 585 5.24 18.01 -1.03
CA PHE A 585 4.73 18.17 0.34
C PHE A 585 5.54 17.30 1.32
N GLY A 586 5.76 16.03 0.98
CA GLY A 586 6.50 15.09 1.84
C GLY A 586 7.93 15.52 2.13
N LYS A 587 8.54 16.31 1.24
CA LYS A 587 9.88 16.88 1.41
C LYS A 587 10.03 17.69 2.69
N GLY A 588 9.01 18.45 3.12
CA GLY A 588 9.09 19.23 4.37
C GLY A 588 9.26 18.35 5.61
N LEU A 589 8.53 17.23 5.67
CA LEU A 589 8.69 16.24 6.75
C LEU A 589 9.99 15.43 6.58
N TYR A 590 10.36 15.03 5.35
CA TYR A 590 11.61 14.32 5.09
C TYR A 590 12.83 15.13 5.56
N ASP A 591 12.94 16.40 5.12
CA ASP A 591 14.04 17.29 5.52
C ASP A 591 14.07 17.47 7.06
N ARG A 592 12.91 17.65 7.71
CA ARG A 592 12.78 17.79 9.18
C ARG A 592 13.34 16.60 9.96
N LEU A 593 13.21 15.38 9.41
CA LEU A 593 13.63 14.14 10.10
C LEU A 593 15.00 13.63 9.64
N CYS A 594 15.46 14.01 8.45
CA CYS A 594 16.73 13.57 7.88
C CYS A 594 17.90 14.53 8.16
N VAL A 595 17.65 15.74 8.67
CA VAL A 595 18.70 16.52 9.36
C VAL A 595 19.10 15.78 10.64
N SER A 596 20.40 15.53 10.81
CA SER A 596 20.95 14.82 11.96
C SER A 596 20.74 15.58 13.27
N ASP A 597 20.33 14.86 14.33
CA ASP A 597 20.17 15.32 15.73
C ASP A 597 21.52 15.72 16.42
N ASP A 598 22.47 16.28 15.67
CA ASP A 598 23.79 16.73 16.14
C ASP A 598 23.71 18.10 16.86
N SER A 599 22.57 18.81 16.72
CA SER A 599 22.23 19.96 17.55
C SER A 599 21.80 19.52 18.94
N THR A 600 22.79 19.21 19.79
CA THR A 600 22.60 18.97 21.22
C THR A 600 21.68 20.02 21.87
N GLN A 601 20.80 19.58 22.77
CA GLN A 601 19.96 20.48 23.57
C GLN A 601 20.84 21.45 24.35
N THR A 602 20.99 22.68 23.85
CA THR A 602 21.58 23.78 24.60
C THR A 602 20.46 24.44 25.41
N PRO A 603 20.45 24.33 26.75
CA PRO A 603 19.46 25.03 27.55
C PRO A 603 19.66 26.54 27.36
N PRO A 604 18.59 27.35 27.25
CA PRO A 604 18.73 28.81 27.25
C PRO A 604 19.40 29.28 28.55
N SER A 605 20.69 29.62 28.46
CA SER A 605 21.48 30.14 29.57
C SER A 605 20.98 31.53 29.93
N GLY A 606 20.14 31.60 30.97
CA GLY A 606 19.46 32.84 31.36
C GLY A 606 20.43 33.96 31.74
N SER A 607 20.55 34.99 30.90
CA SER A 607 21.17 36.26 31.23
C SER A 607 20.12 37.26 31.73
N TYR A 608 19.73 37.12 33.00
CA TYR A 608 19.14 38.24 33.73
C TYR A 608 20.13 39.41 33.76
N ASN A 609 19.83 40.47 33.02
CA ASN A 609 20.37 41.81 33.26
C ASN A 609 19.17 42.76 33.38
N GLY A 610 18.96 43.29 34.58
CA GLY A 610 17.86 44.22 34.86
C GLY A 610 18.20 45.67 34.48
N ASP A 611 17.19 46.54 34.56
CA ASP A 611 17.32 47.95 34.23
C ASP A 611 18.38 48.71 35.06
N VAL A 612 19.17 49.52 34.37
CA VAL A 612 19.64 50.82 34.89
C VAL A 612 19.41 51.86 33.79
N SER A 613 18.83 53.00 34.14
CA SER A 613 18.45 54.05 33.20
C SER A 613 19.55 55.11 33.00
N SER A 614 19.30 56.07 32.09
CA SER A 614 20.15 57.17 31.61
C SER A 614 21.23 56.79 30.57
N GLY A 615 21.57 57.66 29.61
CA GLY A 615 20.86 58.89 29.21
C GLY A 615 21.70 59.92 28.41
N GLY A 616 21.24 60.27 27.21
CA GLY A 616 21.68 61.46 26.45
C GLY A 616 22.91 61.29 25.55
N GLY A 617 23.02 62.17 24.55
CA GLY A 617 24.14 62.27 23.59
C GLY A 617 24.04 61.30 22.40
N SER A 618 23.72 61.65 21.13
CA SER A 618 23.92 62.82 20.24
C SER A 618 25.13 62.70 19.32
N THR A 619 24.88 62.83 18.01
CA THR A 619 25.85 62.88 16.88
C THR A 619 26.68 61.59 16.64
N SER A 620 27.07 61.26 15.40
CA SER A 620 26.90 61.98 14.12
C SER A 620 26.18 61.15 13.06
#